data_AF-A0A8S3EWQ6-F1
#
_entry.id   AF-A0A8S3EWQ6-F1
#
_cell.length_a   1.000
_cell.length_b   1.000
_cell.length_c   1.000
_cell.angle_alpha   90.00
_cell.angle_beta   90.00
_cell.angle_gamma   90.00
#
_symmetry.space_group_name_H-M   'P 1'
#
loop_
_entity.id
_entity.type
_entity.pdbx_description
1 polymer ?
#
loop_
_entity_poly.entity_id
_entity_poly.type
_entity_poly.pdbx_seq_one_letter_code
_entity_poly.pdbx_strand_id
1 'polypeptide(L)'
;GHTKNVSESIKRLATSVKEMAPGQRECDHAIQELRTLYSEVDKAFTNVETLRKTDKSLQFHQEQISSTSHFISELTLDIRQSSKRDAERIGSYVTQFVTYIEPFVHHTIDYVSCMIHKREKCLILDQVKSIVETSLQLIMGTKESGGNIKNTQWHKVVDDNSELLTKSIHKLVHTLEEQSSSIGIMSGLSENIRTLISTLDTTMLPNQGHFSDYQTCMVEILRQMARTTQEILTQTSHTENIRHLANQLTREYNELINATYGAIGTAITNDLATRIKSVVADLGLTCIELIEKLGLYQQNNHDYNLKHTVENLCQKVIEKISYVLAALQTSARGTQACINAASTVSGIIADLDTTILFATAGTLNAEQDGETFADHREAILKTAKALVEDTKTLVAGAASSQEQLASAAQAAVRTITKVRRRRKPTTIIHFYYEVSTETNE
;
A
#
# COMPACT_ATOMS: atom_id res chain seq x y z
N GLY A 1 75.31 -44.85 10.60
CA GLY A 1 74.07 -45.57 10.95
C GLY A 1 73.35 -44.90 12.11
N HIS A 2 73.89 -45.01 13.32
CA HIS A 2 73.21 -44.63 14.57
C HIS A 2 72.83 -43.14 14.68
N THR A 3 73.68 -42.20 14.25
CA THR A 3 73.39 -40.75 14.30
C THR A 3 72.20 -40.34 13.41
N LYS A 4 72.02 -41.02 12.28
CA LYS A 4 70.88 -40.79 11.37
C LYS A 4 69.57 -41.25 12.00
N ASN A 5 69.58 -42.42 12.66
CA ASN A 5 68.43 -42.95 13.38
C ASN A 5 68.02 -42.03 14.55
N VAL A 6 69.00 -41.54 15.33
CA VAL A 6 68.72 -40.58 16.43
C VAL A 6 68.13 -39.28 15.90
N SER A 7 68.68 -38.72 14.82
CA SER A 7 68.12 -37.51 14.20
C SER A 7 66.68 -37.72 13.72
N GLU A 8 66.39 -38.88 13.14
CA GLU A 8 65.03 -39.22 12.69
C GLU A 8 64.06 -39.40 13.87
N SER A 9 64.50 -40.05 14.95
CA SER A 9 63.71 -40.17 16.19
C SER A 9 63.42 -38.82 16.84
N ILE A 10 64.39 -37.89 16.87
CA ILE A 10 64.20 -36.54 17.40
C ILE A 10 63.21 -35.75 16.53
N LYS A 11 63.32 -35.87 15.19
CA LYS A 11 62.35 -35.24 14.27
C LYS A 11 60.94 -35.78 14.51
N ARG A 12 60.78 -37.11 14.62
CA ARG A 12 59.48 -37.73 14.92
C ARG A 12 58.92 -37.27 16.27
N LEU A 13 59.75 -37.18 17.29
CA LEU A 13 59.34 -36.68 18.61
C LEU A 13 58.89 -35.21 18.53
N ALA A 14 59.66 -34.35 17.86
CA ALA A 14 59.31 -32.94 17.71
C ALA A 14 57.99 -32.76 16.95
N THR A 15 57.76 -33.54 15.89
CA THR A 15 56.48 -33.53 15.16
C THR A 15 55.33 -34.01 16.06
N SER A 16 55.53 -35.12 16.78
CA SER A 16 54.51 -35.67 17.69
C SER A 16 54.14 -34.70 18.80
N VAL A 17 55.10 -33.97 19.36
CA VAL A 17 54.84 -32.95 20.39
C VAL A 17 54.06 -31.77 19.80
N LYS A 18 54.36 -31.35 18.56
CA LYS A 18 53.60 -30.29 17.88
C LYS A 18 52.15 -30.73 17.63
N GLU A 19 51.93 -31.96 17.14
CA GLU A 19 50.59 -32.48 16.81
C GLU A 19 49.73 -32.80 18.05
N MET A 20 50.37 -33.09 19.18
CA MET A 20 49.68 -33.35 20.45
C MET A 20 49.52 -32.09 21.31
N ALA A 21 49.94 -30.93 20.83
CA ALA A 21 49.76 -29.67 21.55
C ALA A 21 48.26 -29.35 21.72
N PRO A 22 47.85 -28.76 22.86
CA PRO A 22 46.45 -28.40 23.10
C PRO A 22 45.86 -27.56 21.96
N GLY A 23 44.63 -27.87 21.54
CA GLY A 23 43.90 -27.15 20.50
C GLY A 23 44.25 -27.54 19.06
N GLN A 24 45.31 -28.31 18.81
CA GLN A 24 45.70 -28.68 17.44
C GLN A 24 44.71 -29.62 16.76
N ARG A 25 44.25 -30.65 17.48
CA ARG A 25 43.29 -31.63 16.95
C ARG A 25 41.94 -30.99 16.69
N GLU A 26 41.49 -30.12 17.58
CA GLU A 26 40.25 -29.36 17.44
C GLU A 26 40.33 -28.39 16.26
N CYS A 27 41.48 -27.73 16.05
CA CYS A 27 41.71 -26.92 14.85
C CYS A 27 41.69 -27.75 13.56
N ASP A 28 42.31 -28.94 13.55
CA ASP A 28 42.30 -29.82 12.38
C ASP A 28 40.88 -30.29 12.03
N HIS A 29 40.09 -30.66 13.04
CA HIS A 29 38.68 -30.99 12.86
C HIS A 29 37.89 -29.79 12.30
N ALA A 30 38.04 -28.61 12.92
CA ALA A 30 37.34 -27.40 12.48
C ALA A 30 37.71 -26.98 11.04
N ILE A 31 38.97 -27.14 10.64
CA ILE A 31 39.42 -26.90 9.26
C ILE A 31 38.70 -27.83 8.28
N GLN A 32 38.51 -29.10 8.65
CA GLN A 32 37.80 -30.05 7.79
C GLN A 32 36.31 -29.69 7.66
N GLU A 33 35.65 -29.36 8.77
CA GLU A 33 34.24 -28.93 8.76
C GLU A 33 34.03 -27.64 7.94
N LEU A 34 34.88 -26.63 8.12
CA LEU A 34 34.80 -25.39 7.36
C LEU A 34 35.02 -25.60 5.85
N ARG A 35 35.85 -26.58 5.46
CA ARG A 35 36.00 -26.97 4.04
C ARG A 35 34.75 -27.65 3.50
N THR A 36 34.08 -28.47 4.32
CA THR A 36 32.79 -29.07 3.96
C THR A 36 31.75 -27.97 3.74
N LEU A 37 31.59 -27.06 4.70
CA LEU A 37 30.68 -25.91 4.60
C LEU A 37 30.97 -25.04 3.38
N TYR A 38 32.25 -24.77 3.10
CA TYR A 38 32.65 -24.02 1.91
C TYR A 38 32.17 -24.72 0.62
N SER A 39 32.35 -26.04 0.53
CA SER A 39 31.86 -26.83 -0.62
C SER A 39 30.33 -26.82 -0.72
N GLU A 40 29.62 -26.82 0.40
CA GLU A 40 28.15 -26.72 0.42
C GLU A 40 27.67 -25.37 -0.09
N VAL A 41 28.29 -24.26 0.34
CA VAL A 41 27.99 -22.92 -0.16
C VAL A 41 28.29 -22.82 -1.66
N ASP A 42 29.40 -23.39 -2.12
CA ASP A 42 29.78 -23.35 -3.55
C ASP A 42 28.81 -24.18 -4.43
N LYS A 43 28.34 -25.32 -3.92
CA LYS A 43 27.26 -26.10 -4.53
C LYS A 43 25.95 -25.32 -4.55
N ALA A 44 25.62 -24.62 -3.47
CA ALA A 44 24.42 -23.77 -3.39
C ALA A 44 24.49 -22.61 -4.39
N PHE A 45 25.67 -22.02 -4.57
CA PHE A 45 25.92 -20.97 -5.56
C PHE A 45 25.74 -21.47 -7.00
N THR A 46 26.28 -22.65 -7.30
CA THR A 46 26.14 -23.28 -8.62
C THR A 46 24.69 -23.66 -8.92
N ASN A 47 23.96 -24.11 -7.89
CA ASN A 47 22.56 -24.57 -7.99
C ASN A 47 21.55 -23.52 -7.51
N VAL A 48 21.89 -22.22 -7.57
CA VAL A 48 21.12 -21.13 -6.93
C VAL A 48 19.64 -21.06 -7.36
N GLU A 49 19.32 -21.53 -8.56
CA GLU A 49 17.95 -21.57 -9.09
C GLU A 49 17.16 -22.82 -8.66
N THR A 50 17.84 -23.92 -8.34
CA THR A 50 17.25 -25.22 -8.03
C THR A 50 17.32 -25.57 -6.54
N LEU A 51 17.73 -24.60 -5.70
CA LEU A 51 17.71 -24.75 -4.24
C LEU A 51 16.32 -25.17 -3.75
N ARG A 52 16.28 -26.25 -2.97
CA ARG A 52 15.05 -26.76 -2.39
C ARG A 52 14.54 -25.79 -1.33
N LYS A 53 13.31 -25.31 -1.51
CA LYS A 53 12.65 -24.43 -0.54
C LYS A 53 12.43 -25.16 0.78
N THR A 54 12.66 -24.44 1.89
CA THR A 54 12.34 -24.90 3.24
C THR A 54 10.89 -24.58 3.60
N ASP A 55 10.37 -25.27 4.62
CA ASP A 55 9.01 -25.05 5.14
C ASP A 55 8.93 -23.83 6.08
N LYS A 56 10.07 -23.27 6.49
CA LYS A 56 10.16 -22.16 7.44
C LYS A 56 10.16 -20.82 6.72
N SER A 57 9.78 -19.76 7.44
CA SER A 57 9.71 -18.40 6.88
C SER A 57 11.10 -17.77 6.76
N LEU A 58 11.24 -16.79 5.84
CA LEU A 58 12.44 -15.93 5.73
C LEU A 58 12.79 -15.28 7.07
N GLN A 59 11.79 -14.79 7.80
CA GLN A 59 11.98 -14.14 9.10
C GLN A 59 12.56 -15.09 10.14
N PHE A 60 12.10 -16.35 10.19
CA PHE A 60 12.67 -17.34 11.10
C PHE A 60 14.16 -17.53 10.83
N HIS A 61 14.55 -17.72 9.56
CA HIS A 61 15.95 -17.88 9.20
C HIS A 61 16.78 -16.62 9.52
N GLN A 62 16.23 -15.43 9.27
CA GLN A 62 16.89 -14.16 9.59
C GLN A 62 17.17 -14.02 11.10
N GLU A 63 16.20 -14.36 11.97
CA GLU A 63 16.37 -14.32 13.43
C GLU A 63 17.45 -15.31 13.89
N GLN A 64 17.50 -16.51 13.30
CA GLN A 64 18.55 -17.48 13.61
C GLN A 64 19.94 -17.01 13.13
N ILE A 65 20.04 -16.42 11.94
CA ILE A 65 21.29 -15.86 11.42
C ILE A 65 21.78 -14.73 12.34
N SER A 66 20.90 -13.82 12.74
CA SER A 66 21.25 -12.71 13.65
C SER A 66 21.72 -13.24 15.01
N SER A 67 20.98 -14.17 15.62
CA SER A 67 21.35 -14.78 16.90
C SER A 67 22.72 -15.49 16.85
N THR A 68 22.91 -16.38 15.87
CA THR A 68 24.17 -17.12 15.71
C THR A 68 25.36 -16.21 15.36
N SER A 69 25.14 -15.13 14.61
CA SER A 69 26.17 -14.14 14.26
C SER A 69 26.81 -13.48 15.48
N HIS A 70 26.03 -13.26 16.54
CA HIS A 70 26.50 -12.65 17.78
C HIS A 70 27.49 -13.58 18.49
N PHE A 71 27.11 -14.84 18.69
CA PHE A 71 27.98 -15.86 19.30
C PHE A 71 29.26 -16.09 18.50
N ILE A 72 29.17 -16.13 17.16
CA ILE A 72 30.34 -16.28 16.29
C ILE A 72 31.29 -15.09 16.47
N SER A 73 30.76 -13.87 16.59
CA SER A 73 31.57 -12.66 16.78
C SER A 73 32.26 -12.62 18.14
N GLU A 74 31.59 -13.04 19.22
CA GLU A 74 32.21 -13.17 20.54
C GLU A 74 33.32 -14.23 20.55
N LEU A 75 33.04 -15.42 20.02
CA LEU A 75 34.03 -16.50 19.93
C LEU A 75 35.22 -16.12 19.04
N THR A 76 35.01 -15.32 18.00
CA THR A 76 36.09 -14.77 17.17
C THR A 76 37.07 -13.95 18.02
N LEU A 77 36.57 -13.14 18.96
CA LEU A 77 37.41 -12.36 19.87
C LEU A 77 38.16 -13.26 20.87
N ASP A 78 37.50 -14.29 21.40
CA ASP A 78 38.12 -15.24 22.32
C ASP A 78 39.23 -16.07 21.65
N ILE A 79 39.00 -16.54 20.41
CA ILE A 79 40.00 -17.21 19.58
C ILE A 79 41.17 -16.26 19.30
N ARG A 80 40.88 -15.01 18.94
CA ARG A 80 41.89 -13.98 18.69
C ARG A 80 42.79 -13.72 19.90
N GLN A 81 42.25 -13.76 21.12
CA GLN A 81 43.05 -13.57 22.34
C GLN A 81 43.83 -14.83 22.73
N SER A 82 43.16 -15.98 22.76
CA SER A 82 43.75 -17.27 23.17
C SER A 82 44.86 -17.74 22.24
N SER A 83 44.70 -17.53 20.92
CA SER A 83 45.73 -17.82 19.90
C SER A 83 47.10 -17.20 20.19
N LYS A 84 47.17 -16.10 20.95
CA LYS A 84 48.43 -15.40 21.26
C LYS A 84 49.12 -15.87 22.53
N ARG A 85 48.37 -16.46 23.48
CA ARG A 85 48.86 -16.64 24.87
C ARG A 85 48.33 -17.85 25.63
N ASP A 86 47.24 -18.47 25.19
CA ASP A 86 46.51 -19.47 25.98
C ASP A 86 46.14 -20.68 25.12
N ALA A 87 47.09 -21.59 24.96
CA ALA A 87 46.94 -22.78 24.12
C ALA A 87 45.86 -23.75 24.63
N GLU A 88 45.63 -23.81 25.94
CA GLU A 88 44.70 -24.77 26.57
C GLU A 88 43.24 -24.45 26.24
N ARG A 89 42.92 -23.16 26.05
CA ARG A 89 41.56 -22.73 25.73
C ARG A 89 41.21 -22.76 24.24
N ILE A 90 42.21 -22.77 23.36
CA ILE A 90 42.01 -22.76 21.89
C ILE A 90 41.04 -23.87 21.48
N GLY A 91 41.26 -25.10 21.95
CA GLY A 91 40.43 -26.24 21.56
C GLY A 91 38.94 -26.01 21.85
N SER A 92 38.62 -25.55 23.06
CA SER A 92 37.23 -25.31 23.46
C SER A 92 36.56 -24.21 22.63
N TYR A 93 37.24 -23.09 22.42
CA TYR A 93 36.66 -21.98 21.64
C TYR A 93 36.49 -22.35 20.16
N VAL A 94 37.45 -23.08 19.57
CA VAL A 94 37.36 -23.53 18.18
C VAL A 94 36.23 -24.54 17.98
N THR A 95 36.03 -25.48 18.91
CA THR A 95 34.89 -26.41 18.87
C THR A 95 33.55 -25.68 18.99
N GLN A 96 33.44 -24.73 19.92
CA GLN A 96 32.23 -23.91 20.06
C GLN A 96 31.97 -23.07 18.81
N PHE A 97 33.02 -22.50 18.21
CA PHE A 97 32.91 -21.71 16.99
C PHE A 97 32.28 -22.51 15.84
N VAL A 98 32.73 -23.77 15.65
CA VAL A 98 32.14 -24.67 14.64
C VAL A 98 30.66 -24.95 14.91
N THR A 99 30.29 -25.12 16.19
CA THR A 99 28.91 -25.39 16.60
C THR A 99 27.94 -24.26 16.23
N TYR A 100 28.42 -23.02 16.11
CA TYR A 100 27.60 -21.88 15.70
C TYR A 100 27.72 -21.53 14.20
N ILE A 101 28.91 -21.66 13.61
CA ILE A 101 29.11 -21.31 12.19
C ILE A 101 28.38 -22.29 11.24
N GLU A 102 28.26 -23.57 11.59
CA GLU A 102 27.54 -24.56 10.79
C GLU A 102 26.05 -24.20 10.66
N PRO A 103 25.28 -24.04 11.75
CA PRO A 103 23.90 -23.56 11.68
C PRO A 103 23.74 -22.20 10.99
N PHE A 104 24.69 -21.28 11.19
CA PHE A 104 24.68 -19.97 10.53
C PHE A 104 24.74 -20.11 9.00
N VAL A 105 25.64 -20.96 8.50
CA VAL A 105 25.77 -21.22 7.06
C VAL A 105 24.52 -21.90 6.51
N HIS A 106 24.02 -22.94 7.18
CA HIS A 106 22.81 -23.66 6.74
C HIS A 106 21.58 -22.76 6.73
N HIS A 107 21.34 -21.97 7.78
CA HIS A 107 20.24 -21.00 7.79
C HIS A 107 20.39 -19.92 6.73
N THR A 108 21.61 -19.52 6.38
CA THR A 108 21.83 -18.57 5.28
C THR A 108 21.49 -19.20 3.93
N ILE A 109 21.88 -20.46 3.69
CA ILE A 109 21.51 -21.20 2.46
C ILE A 109 19.98 -21.40 2.39
N ASP A 110 19.35 -21.73 3.51
CA ASP A 110 17.89 -21.89 3.60
C ASP A 110 17.17 -20.57 3.35
N TYR A 111 17.63 -19.46 3.95
CA TYR A 111 17.14 -18.12 3.68
C TYR A 111 17.17 -17.83 2.18
N VAL A 112 18.32 -18.08 1.53
CA VAL A 112 18.51 -17.92 0.08
C VAL A 112 17.58 -18.83 -0.74
N SER A 113 17.27 -20.04 -0.26
CA SER A 113 16.33 -20.95 -0.92
C SER A 113 14.91 -20.36 -1.00
N CYS A 114 14.51 -19.62 0.04
CA CYS A 114 13.21 -18.96 0.14
C CYS A 114 13.13 -17.65 -0.67
N MET A 115 14.27 -17.07 -1.03
CA MET A 115 14.32 -15.88 -1.87
C MET A 115 13.88 -16.17 -3.31
N ILE A 116 13.46 -15.13 -4.01
CA ILE A 116 12.99 -15.23 -5.40
C ILE A 116 14.11 -14.83 -6.38
N HIS A 117 14.93 -13.82 -6.06
CA HIS A 117 15.83 -13.18 -7.04
C HIS A 117 17.24 -13.73 -7.07
N LYS A 118 17.65 -14.29 -8.22
CA LYS A 118 18.99 -14.85 -8.44
C LYS A 118 20.13 -13.90 -8.07
N ARG A 119 20.05 -12.61 -8.45
CA ARG A 119 21.11 -11.63 -8.16
C ARG A 119 21.36 -11.48 -6.66
N GLU A 120 20.28 -11.43 -5.88
CA GLU A 120 20.34 -11.25 -4.43
C GLU A 120 20.72 -12.54 -3.73
N LYS A 121 20.22 -13.69 -4.23
CA LYS A 121 20.70 -15.01 -3.83
C LYS A 121 22.22 -15.12 -3.99
N CYS A 122 22.76 -14.76 -5.15
CA CYS A 122 24.20 -14.76 -5.41
C CYS A 122 24.93 -13.80 -4.47
N LEU A 123 24.40 -12.58 -4.24
CA LEU A 123 25.02 -11.62 -3.33
C LEU A 123 25.16 -12.17 -1.91
N ILE A 124 24.11 -12.76 -1.35
CA ILE A 124 24.12 -13.33 0.01
C ILE A 124 25.02 -14.57 0.07
N LEU A 125 24.98 -15.43 -0.96
CA LEU A 125 25.86 -16.59 -1.04
C LEU A 125 27.35 -16.20 -1.20
N ASP A 126 27.67 -15.14 -1.93
CA ASP A 126 29.04 -14.62 -2.02
C ASP A 126 29.52 -14.07 -0.67
N GLN A 127 28.64 -13.39 0.08
CA GLN A 127 28.96 -12.89 1.42
C GLN A 127 29.20 -14.04 2.40
N VAL A 128 28.33 -15.05 2.44
CA VAL A 128 28.51 -16.20 3.34
C VAL A 128 29.73 -17.03 2.94
N LYS A 129 30.03 -17.15 1.63
CA LYS A 129 31.25 -17.78 1.13
C LYS A 129 32.50 -17.08 1.67
N SER A 130 32.55 -15.74 1.57
CA SER A 130 33.65 -14.95 2.13
C SER A 130 33.80 -15.10 3.65
N ILE A 131 32.68 -15.23 4.38
CA ILE A 131 32.68 -15.50 5.83
C ILE A 131 33.30 -16.88 6.13
N VAL A 132 32.91 -17.93 5.38
CA VAL A 132 33.46 -19.28 5.58
C VAL A 132 34.96 -19.32 5.21
N GLU A 133 35.37 -18.67 4.13
CA GLU A 133 36.79 -18.54 3.75
C GLU A 133 37.61 -17.84 4.83
N THR A 134 37.11 -16.70 5.34
CA THR A 134 37.80 -15.94 6.39
C THR A 134 37.86 -16.73 7.70
N SER A 135 36.80 -17.46 8.03
CA SER A 135 36.76 -18.38 9.18
C SER A 135 37.83 -19.46 9.05
N LEU A 136 37.97 -20.06 7.88
CA LEU A 136 39.01 -21.06 7.59
C LEU A 136 40.42 -20.46 7.80
N GLN A 137 40.67 -19.26 7.29
CA GLN A 137 41.96 -18.57 7.48
C GLN A 137 42.23 -18.22 8.95
N LEU A 138 41.20 -17.80 9.70
CA LEU A 138 41.31 -17.52 11.13
C LEU A 138 41.71 -18.78 11.92
N ILE A 139 41.06 -19.92 11.67
CA ILE A 139 41.38 -21.18 12.36
C ILE A 139 42.76 -21.72 11.95
N MET A 140 43.14 -21.61 10.67
CA MET A 140 44.48 -21.96 10.22
C MET A 140 45.55 -21.09 10.89
N GLY A 141 45.33 -19.78 10.98
CA GLY A 141 46.23 -18.87 11.69
C GLY A 141 46.30 -19.17 13.19
N THR A 142 45.16 -19.51 13.79
CA THR A 142 45.08 -19.92 15.20
C THR A 142 45.90 -21.20 15.44
N LYS A 143 45.76 -22.20 14.57
CA LYS A 143 46.54 -23.43 14.62
C LYS A 143 48.05 -23.16 14.58
N GLU A 144 48.51 -22.31 13.67
CA GLU A 144 49.94 -22.01 13.53
C GLU A 144 50.47 -21.12 14.67
N SER A 145 49.64 -20.24 15.22
CA SER A 145 50.00 -19.44 16.40
C SER A 145 50.14 -20.30 17.67
N GLY A 146 49.25 -21.29 17.85
CA GLY A 146 49.32 -22.29 18.92
C GLY A 146 49.37 -21.74 20.35
N GLY A 147 48.85 -20.53 20.59
CA GLY A 147 48.92 -19.89 21.91
C GLY A 147 50.32 -19.39 22.29
N ASN A 148 51.26 -19.34 21.34
CA ASN A 148 52.65 -19.02 21.60
C ASN A 148 52.93 -17.52 21.45
N ILE A 149 53.20 -16.86 22.56
CA ILE A 149 53.49 -15.42 22.62
C ILE A 149 54.63 -14.94 21.72
N LYS A 150 55.54 -15.85 21.33
CA LYS A 150 56.69 -15.54 20.47
C LYS A 150 56.34 -15.55 18.98
N ASN A 151 55.18 -16.09 18.59
CA ASN A 151 54.82 -16.31 17.18
C ASN A 151 54.10 -15.09 16.57
N THR A 152 54.76 -13.93 16.62
CA THR A 152 54.18 -12.62 16.26
C THR A 152 53.70 -12.52 14.82
N GLN A 153 54.32 -13.25 13.89
CA GLN A 153 53.89 -13.30 12.50
C GLN A 153 52.45 -13.82 12.38
N TRP A 154 52.12 -14.92 13.08
CA TRP A 154 50.79 -15.51 13.03
C TRP A 154 49.78 -14.73 13.88
N HIS A 155 50.21 -14.01 14.92
CA HIS A 155 49.32 -13.11 15.65
C HIS A 155 48.71 -12.04 14.74
N LYS A 156 49.49 -11.47 13.83
CA LYS A 156 48.99 -10.49 12.86
C LYS A 156 47.97 -11.13 11.91
N VAL A 157 48.24 -12.35 11.43
CA VAL A 157 47.30 -13.08 10.57
C VAL A 157 45.98 -13.36 11.30
N VAL A 158 46.02 -13.75 12.57
CA VAL A 158 44.83 -13.97 13.39
C VAL A 158 44.10 -12.64 13.64
N ASP A 159 44.81 -11.57 13.96
CA ASP A 159 44.23 -10.22 14.13
C ASP A 159 43.49 -9.76 12.87
N ASP A 160 44.16 -9.77 11.73
CA ASP A 160 43.60 -9.29 10.45
C ASP A 160 42.36 -10.12 10.04
N ASN A 161 42.43 -11.46 10.16
CA ASN A 161 41.30 -12.33 9.83
C ASN A 161 40.14 -12.20 10.82
N SER A 162 40.42 -12.01 12.12
CA SER A 162 39.37 -11.81 13.12
C SER A 162 38.57 -10.53 12.86
N GLU A 163 39.26 -9.43 12.54
CA GLU A 163 38.61 -8.15 12.21
C GLU A 163 37.83 -8.25 10.90
N LEU A 164 38.40 -8.89 9.88
CA LEU A 164 37.73 -9.12 8.61
C LEU A 164 36.46 -9.98 8.78
N LEU A 165 36.53 -11.06 9.58
CA LEU A 165 35.41 -11.94 9.84
C LEU A 165 34.26 -11.18 10.52
N THR A 166 34.55 -10.45 11.60
CA THR A 166 33.54 -9.66 12.31
C THR A 166 32.89 -8.63 11.38
N LYS A 167 33.68 -7.94 10.54
CA LYS A 167 33.14 -6.97 9.55
C LYS A 167 32.25 -7.65 8.50
N SER A 168 32.67 -8.79 7.96
CA SER A 168 31.91 -9.54 6.96
C SER A 168 30.58 -10.06 7.52
N ILE A 169 30.59 -10.55 8.77
CA ILE A 169 29.37 -10.97 9.47
C ILE A 169 28.41 -9.78 9.66
N HIS A 170 28.89 -8.65 10.18
CA HIS A 170 28.06 -7.45 10.35
C HIS A 170 27.47 -6.97 9.01
N LYS A 171 28.26 -6.98 7.94
CA LYS A 171 27.79 -6.61 6.60
C LYS A 171 26.66 -7.52 6.10
N LEU A 172 26.77 -8.83 6.32
CA LEU A 172 25.72 -9.78 5.95
C LEU A 172 24.44 -9.55 6.75
N VAL A 173 24.54 -9.45 8.07
CA VAL A 173 23.38 -9.20 8.95
C VAL A 173 22.67 -7.90 8.54
N HIS A 174 23.42 -6.82 8.31
CA HIS A 174 22.85 -5.56 7.84
C HIS A 174 22.16 -5.68 6.47
N THR A 175 22.77 -6.41 5.52
CA THR A 175 22.16 -6.66 4.20
C THR A 175 20.81 -7.36 4.35
N LEU A 176 20.70 -8.33 5.27
CA LEU A 176 19.45 -9.04 5.54
C LEU A 176 18.39 -8.15 6.21
N GLU A 177 18.80 -7.29 7.15
CA GLU A 177 17.93 -6.33 7.84
C GLU A 177 17.33 -5.27 6.90
N GLU A 178 18.16 -4.71 6.01
CA GLU A 178 17.69 -3.75 5.01
C GLU A 178 16.62 -4.37 4.10
N GLN A 179 16.84 -5.61 3.65
CA GLN A 179 15.85 -6.32 2.83
C GLN A 179 14.55 -6.57 3.60
N SER A 180 14.62 -6.95 4.88
CA SER A 180 13.44 -7.22 5.71
C SER A 180 12.61 -5.96 6.02
N SER A 181 13.26 -4.81 6.22
CA SER A 181 12.62 -3.56 6.62
C SER A 181 11.57 -3.04 5.63
N SER A 182 11.80 -3.19 4.31
CA SER A 182 10.88 -2.69 3.29
C SER A 182 9.57 -3.49 3.24
N ILE A 183 9.66 -4.82 3.39
CA ILE A 183 8.46 -5.68 3.45
C ILE A 183 7.70 -5.46 4.76
N GLY A 184 8.42 -5.37 5.89
CA GLY A 184 7.79 -5.16 7.20
C GLY A 184 6.97 -3.87 7.26
N ILE A 185 7.48 -2.77 6.70
CA ILE A 185 6.76 -1.50 6.63
C ILE A 185 5.50 -1.63 5.77
N MET A 186 5.62 -2.20 4.55
CA MET A 186 4.46 -2.37 3.66
C MET A 186 3.40 -3.29 4.26
N SER A 187 3.81 -4.37 4.91
CA SER A 187 2.91 -5.27 5.63
C SER A 187 2.17 -4.55 6.77
N GLY A 188 2.85 -3.67 7.51
CA GLY A 188 2.20 -2.86 8.55
C GLY A 188 1.15 -1.89 7.97
N LEU A 189 1.42 -1.28 6.82
CA LEU A 189 0.45 -0.41 6.14
C LEU A 189 -0.77 -1.17 5.62
N SER A 190 -0.56 -2.36 5.07
CA SER A 190 -1.65 -3.25 4.66
C SER A 190 -2.53 -3.66 5.83
N GLU A 191 -1.94 -3.94 7.00
CA GLU A 191 -2.70 -4.29 8.19
C GLU A 191 -3.48 -3.09 8.76
N ASN A 192 -2.92 -1.88 8.68
CA ASN A 192 -3.66 -0.66 9.01
C ASN A 192 -4.91 -0.49 8.12
N ILE A 193 -4.82 -0.75 6.82
CA ILE A 193 -6.01 -0.70 5.94
C ILE A 193 -7.00 -1.83 6.31
N ARG A 194 -6.51 -3.04 6.59
CA ARG A 194 -7.36 -4.19 6.95
C ARG A 194 -8.14 -3.95 8.24
N THR A 195 -7.51 -3.34 9.25
CA THR A 195 -8.17 -2.92 10.49
C THR A 195 -9.20 -1.81 10.24
N LEU A 196 -8.90 -0.82 9.39
CA LEU A 196 -9.89 0.19 9.00
C LEU A 196 -11.10 -0.41 8.29
N ILE A 197 -10.92 -1.40 7.40
CA ILE A 197 -12.04 -2.09 6.75
C ILE A 197 -12.95 -2.78 7.77
N SER A 198 -12.38 -3.48 8.76
CA SER A 198 -13.19 -4.22 9.75
C SER A 198 -14.03 -3.30 10.64
N THR A 199 -13.61 -2.05 10.84
CA THR A 199 -14.37 -1.05 11.59
C THR A 199 -15.60 -0.52 10.86
N LEU A 200 -15.68 -0.65 9.52
CA LEU A 200 -16.87 -0.25 8.75
C LEU A 200 -18.13 -1.01 9.21
N ASP A 201 -17.98 -2.25 9.70
CA ASP A 201 -19.09 -3.07 10.18
C ASP A 201 -19.56 -2.78 11.59
N THR A 202 -18.73 -2.13 12.40
CA THR A 202 -18.97 -1.96 13.84
C THR A 202 -19.37 -0.55 14.25
N THR A 203 -19.16 0.45 13.39
CA THR A 203 -19.26 1.86 13.81
C THR A 203 -20.54 2.53 13.30
N MET A 204 -21.46 2.85 14.22
CA MET A 204 -22.62 3.74 13.98
C MET A 204 -22.35 5.06 14.70
N LEU A 205 -21.79 6.05 14.00
CA LEU A 205 -21.58 7.38 14.57
C LEU A 205 -22.90 8.18 14.57
N PRO A 206 -23.19 8.93 15.64
CA PRO A 206 -24.33 9.85 15.65
C PRO A 206 -24.16 10.93 14.58
N ASN A 207 -25.23 11.24 13.85
CA ASN A 207 -25.25 12.22 12.77
C ASN A 207 -24.67 13.59 13.19
N GLN A 208 -23.61 14.04 12.51
CA GLN A 208 -23.00 15.36 12.75
C GLN A 208 -23.06 16.32 11.54
N GLY A 209 -23.77 15.98 10.45
CA GLY A 209 -23.82 16.86 9.28
C GLY A 209 -24.80 16.40 8.20
N HIS A 210 -24.75 17.04 7.03
CA HIS A 210 -25.54 16.63 5.87
C HIS A 210 -24.76 15.64 5.00
N PHE A 211 -25.46 14.70 4.36
CA PHE A 211 -24.85 13.72 3.45
C PHE A 211 -24.01 14.38 2.35
N SER A 212 -24.43 15.56 1.85
CA SER A 212 -23.72 16.33 0.82
C SER A 212 -22.31 16.77 1.24
N ASP A 213 -22.10 17.03 2.53
CA ASP A 213 -20.83 17.51 3.05
C ASP A 213 -19.82 16.35 3.07
N TYR A 214 -20.26 15.19 3.57
CA TYR A 214 -19.48 13.96 3.52
C TYR A 214 -19.25 13.49 2.08
N GLN A 215 -20.24 13.61 1.20
CA GLN A 215 -20.11 13.30 -0.22
C GLN A 215 -19.02 14.14 -0.88
N THR A 216 -19.03 15.46 -0.66
CA THR A 216 -18.01 16.39 -1.19
C THR A 216 -16.62 16.00 -0.71
N CYS A 217 -16.49 15.80 0.59
CA CYS A 217 -15.23 15.39 1.23
C CYS A 217 -14.70 14.07 0.65
N MET A 218 -15.55 13.04 0.55
CA MET A 218 -15.17 11.76 -0.05
C MET A 218 -14.71 11.90 -1.50
N VAL A 219 -15.39 12.73 -2.32
CA VAL A 219 -14.99 12.97 -3.71
C VAL A 219 -13.60 13.63 -3.80
N GLU A 220 -13.29 14.57 -2.92
CA GLU A 220 -11.96 15.21 -2.87
C GLU A 220 -10.86 14.22 -2.50
N ILE A 221 -11.09 13.40 -1.47
CA ILE A 221 -10.15 12.35 -1.02
C ILE A 221 -9.95 11.31 -2.12
N LEU A 222 -11.01 10.84 -2.77
CA LEU A 222 -10.94 9.88 -3.88
C LEU A 222 -10.14 10.42 -5.07
N ARG A 223 -10.28 11.72 -5.39
CA ARG A 223 -9.47 12.38 -6.42
C ARG A 223 -8.00 12.47 -6.02
N GLN A 224 -7.73 12.69 -4.74
CA GLN A 224 -6.37 12.71 -4.21
C GLN A 224 -5.74 11.31 -4.26
N MET A 225 -6.46 10.26 -3.84
CA MET A 225 -6.03 8.87 -3.99
C MET A 225 -5.74 8.49 -5.44
N ALA A 226 -6.56 8.95 -6.39
CA ALA A 226 -6.32 8.71 -7.81
C ALA A 226 -5.01 9.35 -8.30
N ARG A 227 -4.70 10.58 -7.83
CA ARG A 227 -3.41 11.24 -8.11
C ARG A 227 -2.24 10.47 -7.51
N THR A 228 -2.31 10.09 -6.24
CA THR A 228 -1.27 9.28 -5.57
C THR A 228 -1.05 7.95 -6.30
N THR A 229 -2.12 7.27 -6.71
CA THR A 229 -2.04 6.01 -7.48
C THR A 229 -1.39 6.22 -8.85
N GLN A 230 -1.69 7.33 -9.53
CA GLN A 230 -1.07 7.69 -10.80
C GLN A 230 0.42 8.03 -10.62
N GLU A 231 0.78 8.71 -9.53
CA GLU A 231 2.18 8.99 -9.18
C GLU A 231 2.96 7.69 -8.95
N ILE A 232 2.39 6.73 -8.21
CA ILE A 232 2.97 5.38 -8.05
C ILE A 232 3.24 4.75 -9.41
N LEU A 233 2.26 4.80 -10.32
CA LEU A 233 2.38 4.23 -11.67
C LEU A 233 3.57 4.85 -12.44
N THR A 234 3.71 6.17 -12.40
CA THR A 234 4.77 6.90 -13.12
C THR A 234 6.15 6.81 -12.46
N GLN A 235 6.20 6.67 -11.14
CA GLN A 235 7.45 6.67 -10.35
C GLN A 235 7.90 5.27 -9.93
N THR A 236 7.36 4.21 -10.54
CA THR A 236 7.76 2.81 -10.30
C THR A 236 9.28 2.59 -10.41
N SER A 237 10.03 3.46 -11.10
CA SER A 237 11.49 3.35 -11.23
C SER A 237 12.30 3.95 -10.06
N HIS A 238 11.67 4.63 -9.10
CA HIS A 238 12.34 5.33 -7.99
C HIS A 238 11.93 4.78 -6.62
N THR A 239 12.76 3.88 -6.06
CA THR A 239 12.46 3.08 -4.86
C THR A 239 12.14 3.89 -3.60
N GLU A 240 12.84 5.00 -3.35
CA GLU A 240 12.64 5.80 -2.12
C GLU A 240 11.27 6.50 -2.07
N ASN A 241 10.74 6.90 -3.23
CA ASN A 241 9.45 7.60 -3.32
C ASN A 241 8.26 6.65 -3.14
N ILE A 242 8.41 5.38 -3.54
CA ILE A 242 7.32 4.39 -3.46
C ILE A 242 6.85 4.20 -2.02
N ARG A 243 7.76 4.18 -1.04
CA ARG A 243 7.38 4.04 0.37
C ARG A 243 6.55 5.23 0.87
N HIS A 244 6.96 6.45 0.50
CA HIS A 244 6.21 7.65 0.84
C HIS A 244 4.82 7.63 0.20
N LEU A 245 4.72 7.26 -1.06
CA LEU A 245 3.45 7.17 -1.79
C LEU A 245 2.51 6.09 -1.21
N ALA A 246 3.04 4.93 -0.82
CA ALA A 246 2.26 3.89 -0.14
C ALA A 246 1.71 4.39 1.20
N ASN A 247 2.54 5.05 2.02
CA ASN A 247 2.10 5.69 3.27
C ASN A 247 1.00 6.74 3.03
N GLN A 248 1.19 7.57 2.00
CA GLN A 248 0.23 8.60 1.62
C GLN A 248 -1.11 7.99 1.21
N LEU A 249 -1.10 6.92 0.40
CA LEU A 249 -2.30 6.19 0.00
C LEU A 249 -3.03 5.59 1.21
N THR A 250 -2.31 5.02 2.18
CA THR A 250 -2.90 4.52 3.44
C THR A 250 -3.52 5.64 4.27
N ARG A 251 -2.88 6.82 4.35
CA ARG A 251 -3.44 7.98 5.07
C ARG A 251 -4.71 8.49 4.41
N GLU A 252 -4.70 8.64 3.08
CA GLU A 252 -5.86 9.06 2.30
C GLU A 252 -7.02 8.06 2.44
N TYR A 253 -6.74 6.76 2.50
CA TYR A 253 -7.77 5.74 2.78
C TYR A 253 -8.36 5.88 4.20
N ASN A 254 -7.55 6.20 5.21
CA ASN A 254 -8.05 6.47 6.55
C ASN A 254 -8.99 7.70 6.59
N GLU A 255 -8.59 8.79 5.93
CA GLU A 255 -9.44 9.97 5.76
C GLU A 255 -10.77 9.61 5.05
N LEU A 256 -10.71 8.75 4.02
CA LEU A 256 -11.89 8.25 3.32
C LEU A 256 -12.82 7.47 4.26
N ILE A 257 -12.29 6.58 5.10
CA ILE A 257 -13.07 5.80 6.07
C ILE A 257 -13.79 6.70 7.07
N ASN A 258 -13.10 7.73 7.58
CA ASN A 258 -13.71 8.70 8.50
C ASN A 258 -14.88 9.45 7.85
N ALA A 259 -14.73 9.91 6.60
CA ALA A 259 -15.82 10.53 5.85
C ALA A 259 -16.95 9.52 5.52
N THR A 260 -16.59 8.26 5.29
CA THR A 260 -17.53 7.16 5.00
C THR A 260 -18.47 6.89 6.16
N TYR A 261 -18.01 6.95 7.42
CA TYR A 261 -18.92 6.80 8.56
C TYR A 261 -20.01 7.87 8.59
N GLY A 262 -19.65 9.12 8.32
CA GLY A 262 -20.62 10.22 8.23
C GLY A 262 -21.60 10.03 7.08
N ALA A 263 -21.11 9.62 5.91
CA ALA A 263 -21.95 9.33 4.75
C ALA A 263 -22.92 8.16 5.00
N ILE A 264 -22.49 7.10 5.68
CA ILE A 264 -23.34 5.95 6.04
C ILE A 264 -24.39 6.36 7.07
N GLY A 265 -24.03 7.13 8.11
CA GLY A 265 -24.96 7.58 9.14
C GLY A 265 -26.02 8.57 8.62
N THR A 266 -25.66 9.36 7.61
CA THR A 266 -26.55 10.36 6.96
C THR A 266 -27.24 9.84 5.70
N ALA A 267 -27.00 8.59 5.30
CA ALA A 267 -27.57 8.01 4.09
C ALA A 267 -29.11 7.97 4.17
N ILE A 268 -29.76 8.33 3.06
CA ILE A 268 -31.23 8.38 2.98
C ILE A 268 -31.84 6.96 3.01
N THR A 269 -31.11 5.96 2.51
CA THR A 269 -31.56 4.56 2.48
C THR A 269 -30.47 3.61 2.99
N ASN A 270 -30.88 2.51 3.62
CA ASN A 270 -29.96 1.48 4.07
C ASN A 270 -29.23 0.80 2.89
N ASP A 271 -29.89 0.71 1.72
CA ASP A 271 -29.30 0.21 0.49
C ASP A 271 -28.16 1.09 -0.02
N LEU A 272 -28.26 2.42 0.16
CA LEU A 272 -27.17 3.34 -0.18
C LEU A 272 -26.01 3.19 0.80
N ALA A 273 -26.30 3.14 2.10
CA ALA A 273 -25.30 2.93 3.15
C ALA A 273 -24.50 1.64 2.92
N THR A 274 -25.19 0.52 2.68
CA THR A 274 -24.57 -0.78 2.40
C THR A 274 -23.77 -0.79 1.10
N ARG A 275 -24.28 -0.12 0.05
CA ARG A 275 -23.54 0.03 -1.21
C ARG A 275 -22.25 0.82 -1.02
N ILE A 276 -22.29 1.99 -0.37
CA ILE A 276 -21.12 2.83 -0.09
C ILE A 276 -20.09 2.02 0.71
N LYS A 277 -20.53 1.34 1.77
CA LYS A 277 -19.67 0.47 2.57
C LYS A 277 -18.95 -0.57 1.70
N SER A 278 -19.71 -1.31 0.89
CA SER A 278 -19.15 -2.39 0.05
C SER A 278 -18.12 -1.88 -0.95
N VAL A 279 -18.40 -0.78 -1.67
CA VAL A 279 -17.44 -0.26 -2.66
C VAL A 279 -16.19 0.35 -2.02
N VAL A 280 -16.30 0.94 -0.83
CA VAL A 280 -15.14 1.47 -0.07
C VAL A 280 -14.28 0.34 0.50
N ALA A 281 -14.90 -0.75 0.97
CA ALA A 281 -14.17 -1.94 1.42
C ALA A 281 -13.43 -2.61 0.27
N ASP A 282 -14.07 -2.79 -0.89
CA ASP A 282 -13.46 -3.31 -2.11
C ASP A 282 -12.23 -2.49 -2.56
N LEU A 283 -12.34 -1.15 -2.50
CA LEU A 283 -11.23 -0.25 -2.78
C LEU A 283 -10.07 -0.52 -1.81
N GLY A 284 -10.34 -0.63 -0.52
CA GLY A 284 -9.33 -0.91 0.51
C GLY A 284 -8.61 -2.24 0.30
N LEU A 285 -9.34 -3.30 -0.03
CA LEU A 285 -8.75 -4.60 -0.35
C LEU A 285 -7.81 -4.52 -1.57
N THR A 286 -8.19 -3.74 -2.58
CA THR A 286 -7.35 -3.52 -3.77
C THR A 286 -6.10 -2.69 -3.43
N CYS A 287 -6.21 -1.70 -2.52
CA CYS A 287 -5.07 -0.95 -2.01
C CYS A 287 -4.11 -1.84 -1.20
N ILE A 288 -4.61 -2.78 -0.40
CA ILE A 288 -3.78 -3.77 0.31
C ILE A 288 -2.96 -4.59 -0.69
N GLU A 289 -3.62 -5.15 -1.73
CA GLU A 289 -2.93 -5.94 -2.75
C GLU A 289 -1.85 -5.11 -3.45
N LEU A 290 -2.14 -3.85 -3.79
CA LEU A 290 -1.16 -2.93 -4.38
C LEU A 290 0.04 -2.70 -3.45
N ILE A 291 -0.18 -2.36 -2.18
CA ILE A 291 0.87 -2.06 -1.20
C ILE A 291 1.77 -3.29 -0.96
N GLU A 292 1.18 -4.49 -0.85
CA GLU A 292 1.94 -5.73 -0.72
C GLU A 292 2.82 -5.99 -1.95
N LYS A 293 2.28 -5.80 -3.17
CA LYS A 293 3.07 -5.95 -4.41
C LYS A 293 4.12 -4.86 -4.58
N LEU A 294 3.88 -3.64 -4.13
CA LEU A 294 4.88 -2.57 -4.10
C LEU A 294 6.06 -2.93 -3.18
N GLY A 295 5.79 -3.52 -2.01
CA GLY A 295 6.85 -4.00 -1.12
C GLY A 295 7.75 -5.06 -1.76
N LEU A 296 7.15 -6.01 -2.49
CA LEU A 296 7.90 -7.00 -3.27
C LEU A 296 8.65 -6.35 -4.45
N TYR A 297 8.04 -5.37 -5.11
CA TYR A 297 8.64 -4.71 -6.27
C TYR A 297 9.83 -3.82 -5.89
N GLN A 298 9.80 -3.15 -4.73
CA GLN A 298 10.92 -2.35 -4.22
C GLN A 298 12.20 -3.18 -3.99
N GLN A 299 12.06 -4.46 -3.63
CA GLN A 299 13.20 -5.38 -3.56
C GLN A 299 13.70 -5.80 -4.95
N ASN A 300 12.83 -5.70 -5.96
CA ASN A 300 13.01 -6.33 -7.25
C ASN A 300 12.61 -5.42 -8.42
N ASN A 301 13.24 -4.25 -8.48
CA ASN A 301 12.95 -3.19 -9.45
C ASN A 301 13.12 -3.59 -10.93
N HIS A 302 13.70 -4.78 -11.21
CA HIS A 302 14.01 -5.27 -12.56
C HIS A 302 13.07 -6.37 -13.05
N ASP A 303 12.08 -6.78 -12.26
CA ASP A 303 11.11 -7.79 -12.69
C ASP A 303 9.95 -7.17 -13.45
N TYR A 304 9.95 -7.43 -14.76
CA TYR A 304 8.93 -6.96 -15.68
C TYR A 304 7.54 -7.51 -15.37
N ASN A 305 7.43 -8.74 -14.87
CA ASN A 305 6.13 -9.33 -14.53
C ASN A 305 5.55 -8.69 -13.27
N LEU A 306 6.40 -8.45 -12.27
CA LEU A 306 5.99 -7.79 -11.04
C LEU A 306 5.66 -6.31 -11.30
N LYS A 307 6.45 -5.63 -12.13
CA LYS A 307 6.15 -4.28 -12.62
C LYS A 307 4.77 -4.22 -13.30
N HIS A 308 4.52 -5.10 -14.27
CA HIS A 308 3.23 -5.17 -14.96
C HIS A 308 2.08 -5.50 -13.99
N THR A 309 2.33 -6.30 -12.96
CA THR A 309 1.34 -6.60 -11.92
C THR A 309 1.00 -5.35 -11.10
N VAL A 310 2.01 -4.57 -10.69
CA VAL A 310 1.82 -3.28 -10.01
C VAL A 310 1.07 -2.30 -10.91
N GLU A 311 1.43 -2.20 -12.19
CA GLU A 311 0.76 -1.32 -13.15
C GLU A 311 -0.73 -1.68 -13.31
N ASN A 312 -1.05 -2.98 -13.41
CA ASN A 312 -2.42 -3.47 -13.44
C ASN A 312 -3.18 -3.17 -12.14
N LEU A 313 -2.52 -3.30 -10.99
CA LEU A 313 -3.14 -3.00 -9.70
C LEU A 313 -3.42 -1.51 -9.53
N CYS A 314 -2.53 -0.63 -9.99
CA CYS A 314 -2.80 0.80 -10.05
C CYS A 314 -4.05 1.11 -10.88
N GLN A 315 -4.19 0.48 -12.05
CA GLN A 315 -5.39 0.63 -12.88
C GLN A 315 -6.65 0.13 -12.18
N LYS A 316 -6.58 -1.03 -11.50
CA LYS A 316 -7.69 -1.56 -10.70
C LYS A 316 -8.08 -0.64 -9.54
N VAL A 317 -7.11 -0.03 -8.85
CA VAL A 317 -7.39 0.95 -7.80
C VAL A 317 -8.15 2.16 -8.38
N ILE A 318 -7.71 2.69 -9.53
CA ILE A 318 -8.40 3.80 -10.23
C ILE A 318 -9.83 3.39 -10.66
N GLU A 319 -10.00 2.16 -11.12
CA GLU A 319 -11.33 1.60 -11.45
C GLU A 319 -12.22 1.53 -10.20
N LYS A 320 -11.72 0.98 -9.08
CA LYS A 320 -12.47 0.91 -7.82
C LYS A 320 -12.81 2.30 -7.27
N ILE A 321 -11.93 3.28 -7.39
CA ILE A 321 -12.22 4.69 -7.08
C ILE A 321 -13.44 5.18 -7.87
N SER A 322 -13.51 4.84 -9.17
CA SER A 322 -14.63 5.22 -10.03
C SER A 322 -15.95 4.59 -9.59
N TYR A 323 -15.93 3.35 -9.05
CA TYR A 323 -17.12 2.72 -8.46
C TYR A 323 -17.60 3.43 -7.19
N VAL A 324 -16.68 3.88 -6.32
CA VAL A 324 -17.05 4.69 -5.15
C VAL A 324 -17.70 6.00 -5.59
N LEU A 325 -17.10 6.71 -6.56
CA LEU A 325 -17.67 7.94 -7.11
C LEU A 325 -19.05 7.72 -7.73
N ALA A 326 -19.25 6.63 -8.46
CA ALA A 326 -20.56 6.29 -9.04
C ALA A 326 -21.61 6.02 -7.95
N ALA A 327 -21.26 5.29 -6.90
CA ALA A 327 -22.15 5.05 -5.77
C ALA A 327 -22.57 6.37 -5.10
N LEU A 328 -21.63 7.30 -4.91
CA LEU A 328 -21.91 8.64 -4.38
C LEU A 328 -22.76 9.49 -5.34
N GLN A 329 -22.61 9.37 -6.66
CA GLN A 329 -23.42 10.17 -7.60
C GLN A 329 -24.86 9.67 -7.72
N THR A 330 -25.09 8.36 -7.57
CA THR A 330 -26.46 7.80 -7.61
C THR A 330 -27.36 8.30 -6.49
N SER A 331 -26.80 8.86 -5.40
CA SER A 331 -27.59 9.35 -4.24
C SER A 331 -28.10 10.79 -4.37
N ALA A 332 -27.62 11.58 -5.33
CA ALA A 332 -27.96 13.01 -5.45
C ALA A 332 -28.77 13.37 -6.71
N ARG A 333 -29.20 12.39 -7.52
CA ARG A 333 -29.83 12.66 -8.84
C ARG A 333 -31.17 13.40 -8.73
N GLY A 334 -32.01 13.04 -7.75
CA GLY A 334 -33.28 13.72 -7.47
C GLY A 334 -33.07 15.09 -6.85
N THR A 335 -32.20 15.19 -5.84
CA THR A 335 -31.85 16.46 -5.19
C THR A 335 -31.27 17.46 -6.19
N GLN A 336 -30.34 17.04 -7.06
CA GLN A 336 -29.76 17.91 -8.08
C GLN A 336 -30.80 18.34 -9.13
N ALA A 337 -31.73 17.45 -9.50
CA ALA A 337 -32.84 17.82 -10.37
C ALA A 337 -33.75 18.87 -9.71
N CYS A 338 -33.99 18.79 -8.40
CA CYS A 338 -34.71 19.81 -7.63
C CYS A 338 -33.96 21.14 -7.56
N ILE A 339 -32.63 21.14 -7.37
CA ILE A 339 -31.80 22.36 -7.39
C ILE A 339 -31.87 23.04 -8.76
N ASN A 340 -31.68 22.28 -9.83
CA ASN A 340 -31.80 22.79 -11.20
C ASN A 340 -33.22 23.30 -11.50
N ALA A 341 -34.24 22.62 -10.98
CA ALA A 341 -35.63 23.05 -11.07
C ALA A 341 -35.85 24.38 -10.37
N ALA A 342 -35.38 24.56 -9.13
CA ALA A 342 -35.52 25.81 -8.39
C ALA A 342 -34.83 26.99 -9.10
N SER A 343 -33.65 26.77 -9.66
CA SER A 343 -32.95 27.77 -10.49
C SER A 343 -33.77 28.16 -11.73
N THR A 344 -34.34 27.17 -12.43
CA THR A 344 -35.19 27.43 -13.60
C THR A 344 -36.46 28.19 -13.23
N VAL A 345 -37.12 27.80 -12.12
CA VAL A 345 -38.32 28.49 -11.60
C VAL A 345 -38.00 29.93 -11.22
N SER A 346 -36.83 30.18 -10.62
CA SER A 346 -36.38 31.55 -10.30
C SER A 346 -36.23 32.41 -11.55
N GLY A 347 -35.68 31.86 -12.64
CA GLY A 347 -35.64 32.54 -13.94
C GLY A 347 -37.02 32.82 -14.53
N ILE A 348 -37.98 31.89 -14.36
CA ILE A 348 -39.37 32.09 -14.77
C ILE A 348 -40.04 33.21 -13.97
N ILE A 349 -39.78 33.31 -12.66
CA ILE A 349 -40.30 34.39 -11.81
C ILE A 349 -39.76 35.74 -12.30
N ALA A 350 -38.46 35.86 -12.57
CA ALA A 350 -37.87 37.09 -13.09
C ALA A 350 -38.46 37.51 -14.46
N ASP A 351 -38.72 36.54 -15.35
CA ASP A 351 -39.41 36.77 -16.63
C ASP A 351 -40.85 37.26 -16.42
N LEU A 352 -41.57 36.70 -15.43
CA LEU A 352 -42.94 37.10 -15.09
C LEU A 352 -42.96 38.50 -14.48
N ASP A 353 -42.03 38.83 -13.60
CA ASP A 353 -41.89 40.19 -13.02
C ASP A 353 -41.66 41.23 -14.12
N THR A 354 -40.84 40.89 -15.12
CA THR A 354 -40.62 41.75 -16.30
C THR A 354 -41.91 41.91 -17.12
N THR A 355 -42.68 40.83 -17.29
CA THR A 355 -43.96 40.87 -18.00
C THR A 355 -45.00 41.72 -17.27
N ILE A 356 -45.06 41.61 -15.94
CA ILE A 356 -45.92 42.43 -15.08
C ILE A 356 -45.51 43.90 -15.20
N LEU A 357 -44.21 44.22 -15.15
CA LEU A 357 -43.71 45.58 -15.32
C LEU A 357 -44.15 46.20 -16.65
N PHE A 358 -44.02 45.46 -17.77
CA PHE A 358 -44.48 45.93 -19.08
C PHE A 358 -46.00 46.13 -19.13
N ALA A 359 -46.78 45.25 -18.49
CA ALA A 359 -48.23 45.37 -18.38
C ALA A 359 -48.63 46.63 -17.60
N THR A 360 -48.03 46.84 -16.42
CA THR A 360 -48.29 48.00 -15.56
C THR A 360 -47.87 49.31 -16.22
N ALA A 361 -46.81 49.29 -17.04
CA ALA A 361 -46.38 50.45 -17.83
C ALA A 361 -47.24 50.71 -19.08
N GLY A 362 -48.21 49.84 -19.39
CA GLY A 362 -49.05 49.95 -20.61
C GLY A 362 -48.29 49.71 -21.92
N THR A 363 -47.10 49.11 -21.84
CA THR A 363 -46.19 48.87 -22.98
C THR A 363 -46.22 47.42 -23.48
N LEU A 364 -47.08 46.60 -22.87
CA LEU A 364 -47.26 45.20 -23.25
C LEU A 364 -48.22 45.12 -24.45
N ASN A 365 -47.70 44.72 -25.61
CA ASN A 365 -48.49 44.57 -26.84
C ASN A 365 -48.86 43.11 -27.08
N ALA A 366 -50.03 42.88 -27.70
CA ALA A 366 -50.43 41.56 -28.19
C ALA A 366 -49.42 41.02 -29.21
N GLU A 367 -49.06 39.74 -29.13
CA GLU A 367 -48.14 39.12 -30.08
C GLU A 367 -48.80 38.85 -31.45
N GLN A 368 -50.14 38.77 -31.50
CA GLN A 368 -50.95 38.60 -32.72
C GLN A 368 -52.25 39.43 -32.65
N ASP A 369 -52.61 40.05 -33.78
CA ASP A 369 -53.86 40.82 -33.91
C ASP A 369 -55.08 39.89 -33.92
N GLY A 370 -55.99 40.07 -32.95
CA GLY A 370 -57.28 39.37 -32.88
C GLY A 370 -57.35 38.15 -31.95
N GLU A 371 -56.27 37.80 -31.25
CA GLU A 371 -56.31 36.78 -30.19
C GLU A 371 -57.04 37.30 -28.94
N THR A 372 -57.96 36.51 -28.38
CA THR A 372 -58.70 36.84 -27.16
C THR A 372 -58.32 35.94 -25.98
N PHE A 373 -58.70 36.34 -24.76
CA PHE A 373 -58.50 35.49 -23.57
C PHE A 373 -59.20 34.11 -23.71
N ALA A 374 -60.36 34.09 -24.37
CA ALA A 374 -61.15 32.88 -24.56
C ALA A 374 -60.38 31.79 -25.32
N ASP A 375 -59.57 32.19 -26.30
CA ASP A 375 -58.75 31.28 -27.13
C ASP A 375 -57.67 30.56 -26.30
N HIS A 376 -57.17 31.22 -25.23
CA HIS A 376 -56.10 30.71 -24.36
C HIS A 376 -56.61 30.07 -23.06
N ARG A 377 -57.86 30.33 -22.66
CA ARG A 377 -58.45 29.90 -21.39
C ARG A 377 -58.37 28.40 -21.15
N GLU A 378 -58.80 27.60 -22.13
CA GLU A 378 -58.81 26.13 -21.99
C GLU A 378 -57.37 25.58 -21.89
N ALA A 379 -56.47 26.12 -22.72
CA ALA A 379 -55.07 25.74 -22.72
C ALA A 379 -54.39 26.04 -21.37
N ILE A 380 -54.68 27.19 -20.76
CA ILE A 380 -54.17 27.56 -19.43
C ILE A 380 -54.73 26.63 -18.35
N LEU A 381 -56.05 26.38 -18.34
CA LEU A 381 -56.68 25.49 -17.36
C LEU A 381 -56.13 24.07 -17.45
N LYS A 382 -55.92 23.56 -18.67
CA LYS A 382 -55.32 22.23 -18.89
C LYS A 382 -53.90 22.15 -18.35
N THR A 383 -53.07 23.19 -18.55
CA THR A 383 -51.70 23.22 -18.01
C THR A 383 -51.68 23.40 -16.49
N ALA A 384 -52.59 24.19 -15.91
CA ALA A 384 -52.72 24.33 -14.46
C ALA A 384 -53.11 23.02 -13.78
N LYS A 385 -54.06 22.25 -14.36
CA LYS A 385 -54.40 20.91 -13.88
C LYS A 385 -53.21 19.96 -13.93
N ALA A 386 -52.45 19.97 -15.03
CA ALA A 386 -51.22 19.17 -15.14
C ALA A 386 -50.19 19.55 -14.06
N LEU A 387 -50.04 20.84 -13.75
CA LEU A 387 -49.11 21.30 -12.72
C LEU A 387 -49.49 20.81 -11.31
N VAL A 388 -50.80 20.72 -11.02
CA VAL A 388 -51.30 20.16 -9.76
C VAL A 388 -50.91 18.68 -9.63
N GLU A 389 -51.05 17.90 -10.70
CA GLU A 389 -50.63 16.50 -10.71
C GLU A 389 -49.10 16.34 -10.63
N ASP A 390 -48.34 17.20 -11.32
CA ASP A 390 -46.88 17.24 -11.20
C ASP A 390 -46.44 17.57 -9.76
N THR A 391 -47.18 18.43 -9.06
CA THR A 391 -46.89 18.76 -7.65
C THR A 391 -47.14 17.57 -6.72
N LYS A 392 -48.24 16.82 -6.96
CA LYS A 392 -48.51 15.59 -6.20
C LYS A 392 -47.43 14.54 -6.42
N THR A 393 -47.00 14.34 -7.66
CA THR A 393 -45.93 13.38 -8.00
C THR A 393 -44.58 13.82 -7.44
N LEU A 394 -44.30 15.14 -7.35
CA LEU A 394 -43.10 15.66 -6.70
C LEU A 394 -43.09 15.37 -5.19
N VAL A 395 -44.20 15.62 -4.50
CA VAL A 395 -44.35 15.31 -3.05
C VAL A 395 -44.24 13.82 -2.79
N ALA A 396 -44.89 12.99 -3.62
CA ALA A 396 -44.77 11.53 -3.52
C ALA A 396 -43.35 11.04 -3.84
N GLY A 397 -42.70 11.63 -4.84
CA GLY A 397 -41.32 11.31 -5.24
C GLY A 397 -40.30 11.63 -4.15
N ALA A 398 -40.53 12.68 -3.35
CA ALA A 398 -39.68 13.03 -2.21
C ALA A 398 -39.63 11.92 -1.12
N ALA A 399 -40.69 11.12 -1.02
CA ALA A 399 -40.77 9.98 -0.11
C ALA A 399 -40.45 8.63 -0.78
N SER A 400 -40.19 8.61 -2.09
CA SER A 400 -39.96 7.38 -2.86
C SER A 400 -38.50 7.27 -3.31
N SER A 401 -38.19 7.32 -4.62
CA SER A 401 -36.82 7.17 -5.12
C SER A 401 -36.26 8.46 -5.75
N GLN A 402 -34.93 8.60 -5.75
CA GLN A 402 -34.24 9.72 -6.39
C GLN A 402 -34.54 9.82 -7.90
N GLU A 403 -34.82 8.70 -8.57
CA GLU A 403 -35.16 8.69 -10.00
C GLU A 403 -36.59 9.16 -10.25
N GLN A 404 -37.54 8.78 -9.38
CA GLN A 404 -38.90 9.33 -9.41
C GLN A 404 -38.91 10.81 -9.03
N LEU A 405 -38.16 11.21 -8.00
CA LEU A 405 -38.00 12.60 -7.61
C LEU A 405 -37.39 13.44 -8.74
N ALA A 406 -36.35 12.94 -9.41
CA ALA A 406 -35.73 13.62 -10.55
C ALA A 406 -36.71 13.79 -11.72
N SER A 407 -37.45 12.72 -12.05
CA SER A 407 -38.46 12.74 -13.12
C SER A 407 -39.59 13.72 -12.80
N ALA A 408 -40.10 13.70 -11.57
CA ALA A 408 -41.17 14.59 -11.11
C ALA A 408 -40.71 16.06 -11.10
N ALA A 409 -39.49 16.36 -10.63
CA ALA A 409 -38.94 17.71 -10.67
C ALA A 409 -38.81 18.23 -12.11
N GLN A 410 -38.34 17.40 -13.05
CA GLN A 410 -38.26 17.76 -14.47
C GLN A 410 -39.64 17.94 -15.12
N ALA A 411 -40.62 17.10 -14.78
CA ALA A 411 -41.99 17.23 -15.25
C ALA A 411 -42.61 18.56 -14.81
N ALA A 412 -42.50 18.90 -13.51
CA ALA A 412 -42.97 20.16 -12.95
C ALA A 412 -42.35 21.38 -13.66
N VAL A 413 -41.03 21.37 -13.91
CA VAL A 413 -40.32 22.44 -14.64
C VAL A 413 -40.82 22.58 -16.09
N ARG A 414 -41.06 21.47 -16.78
CA ARG A 414 -41.61 21.50 -18.15
C ARG A 414 -43.01 22.11 -18.16
N THR A 415 -43.85 21.76 -17.19
CA THR A 415 -45.21 22.26 -17.09
C THR A 415 -45.26 23.73 -16.70
N ILE A 416 -44.48 24.18 -15.71
CA ILE A 416 -44.42 25.61 -15.35
C ILE A 416 -43.87 26.48 -16.49
N THR A 417 -42.91 25.97 -17.27
CA THR A 417 -42.42 26.65 -18.49
C THR A 417 -43.52 26.76 -19.55
N LYS A 418 -44.40 25.75 -19.68
CA LYS A 418 -45.57 25.80 -20.57
C LYS A 418 -46.63 26.78 -20.05
N VAL A 419 -46.87 26.85 -18.74
CA VAL A 419 -47.77 27.86 -18.13
C VAL A 419 -47.25 29.26 -18.45
N ARG A 420 -45.96 29.53 -18.24
CA ARG A 420 -45.33 30.81 -18.58
C ARG A 420 -45.56 31.19 -20.05
N ARG A 421 -45.28 30.28 -20.98
CA ARG A 421 -45.46 30.53 -22.42
C ARG A 421 -46.91 30.83 -22.81
N ARG A 422 -47.89 30.25 -22.10
CA ARG A 422 -49.33 30.47 -22.35
C ARG A 422 -49.89 31.70 -21.62
N ARG A 423 -49.13 32.26 -20.68
CA ARG A 423 -49.44 33.52 -19.96
C ARG A 423 -48.70 34.74 -20.53
N LYS A 424 -48.08 34.61 -21.69
CA LYS A 424 -47.51 35.72 -22.47
C LYS A 424 -48.62 36.71 -22.93
N PRO A 425 -48.25 37.91 -23.45
CA PRO A 425 -49.01 39.15 -23.40
C PRO A 425 -50.51 39.09 -23.65
N THR A 426 -50.93 38.34 -24.67
CA THR A 426 -52.29 38.39 -25.19
C THR A 426 -53.35 38.01 -24.16
N THR A 427 -53.03 37.08 -23.26
CA THR A 427 -53.99 36.59 -22.25
C THR A 427 -54.09 37.49 -21.02
N ILE A 428 -53.04 38.23 -20.68
CA ILE A 428 -53.03 39.14 -19.51
C ILE A 428 -53.61 40.51 -19.88
N ILE A 429 -53.33 41.00 -21.09
CA ILE A 429 -53.86 42.27 -21.60
C ILE A 429 -55.39 42.21 -21.67
N HIS A 430 -55.96 41.12 -22.19
CA HIS A 430 -57.41 40.99 -22.32
C HIS A 430 -58.14 40.87 -20.97
N PHE A 431 -57.54 40.23 -19.96
CA PHE A 431 -58.14 40.14 -18.62
C PHE A 431 -58.19 41.50 -17.92
N TYR A 432 -57.17 42.36 -18.10
CA TYR A 432 -57.19 43.73 -17.58
C TYR A 432 -58.18 44.62 -18.34
N TYR A 433 -58.32 44.43 -19.66
CA TYR A 433 -59.31 45.16 -20.46
C TYR A 433 -60.75 44.75 -20.15
N GLU A 434 -61.07 43.45 -20.04
CA GLU A 434 -62.41 42.96 -19.68
C GLU A 434 -62.86 43.44 -18.28
N VAL A 435 -61.97 43.39 -17.29
CA VAL A 435 -62.29 43.85 -15.93
C VAL A 435 -62.44 45.37 -15.85
N SER A 436 -61.71 46.13 -16.69
CA SER A 436 -61.86 47.59 -16.77
C SER A 436 -63.13 48.03 -17.52
N THR A 437 -63.68 47.18 -18.40
CA THR A 437 -64.97 47.41 -19.06
C THR A 437 -66.16 47.00 -18.19
N GLU A 438 -66.05 45.93 -17.39
CA GLU A 438 -67.12 45.49 -16.47
C GLU A 438 -67.24 46.35 -15.21
N THR A 439 -66.24 47.19 -14.89
CA THR A 439 -66.31 48.13 -13.75
C THR A 439 -66.80 49.53 -14.14
N ASN A 440 -67.13 49.76 -15.42
CA ASN A 440 -67.64 51.02 -15.97
C ASN A 440 -69.06 50.91 -16.55
N GLU A 441 -69.76 49.80 -16.30
CA GLU A 441 -71.23 49.67 -16.35
C GLU A 441 -71.75 49.45 -14.92
#